data_AF-A0A2G9R5B3-F1
#
_entry.id   AF-A0A2G9R5B3-F1
#
_cell.length_a   1.000
_cell.length_b   1.000
_cell.length_c   1.000
_cell.angle_alpha   90.00
_cell.angle_beta   90.00
_cell.angle_gamma   90.00
#
_symmetry.space_group_name_H-M   'P 1'
#
loop_
_entity.id
_entity.type
_entity.pdbx_description
1 polymer ?
#
loop_
_entity_poly.entity_id
_entity_poly.type
_entity_poly.pdbx_seq_one_letter_code
_entity_poly.pdbx_strand_id
1 'polypeptide(L)'
;MLQFNMQTLPKSAKQKERDRLRLQKKFQKQFGVRQKWDQKSQAQLKPRDSSVEVRSDWEVKEEMDFPRLMKMRYMEVSDPTDIECCGSLEFYDKAFDRITTRNERPLKSIKRIFHTVTTTDDPVIRKLAKTQGNVFATDAILATLMCCTRSVNSWDIVVQRVGSKIFFDKRDNSDF
;
A
#
# COMPACT_ATOMS: atom_id res chain seq x y z
N MET A 1 47.10 22.90 -61.90
CA MET A 1 47.46 22.47 -60.53
C MET A 1 47.07 23.56 -59.56
N LEU A 2 46.06 23.34 -58.71
CA LEU A 2 45.70 24.25 -57.62
C LEU A 2 45.76 23.45 -56.32
N GLN A 3 46.78 23.73 -55.50
CA GLN A 3 46.99 23.14 -54.18
C GLN A 3 45.97 23.72 -53.19
N PHE A 4 45.20 22.86 -52.53
CA PHE A 4 44.41 23.22 -51.36
C PHE A 4 45.33 23.34 -50.14
N ASN A 5 45.45 24.55 -49.59
CA ASN A 5 46.22 24.81 -48.38
C ASN A 5 45.35 24.50 -47.16
N MET A 6 45.61 23.38 -46.46
CA MET A 6 44.96 23.08 -45.19
C MET A 6 45.54 23.95 -44.08
N GLN A 7 44.81 24.98 -43.69
CA GLN A 7 45.15 25.81 -42.54
C GLN A 7 45.00 25.00 -41.24
N THR A 8 46.12 24.64 -40.62
CA THR A 8 46.15 23.96 -39.32
C THR A 8 45.77 24.94 -38.21
N LEU A 9 44.64 24.69 -37.54
CA LEU A 9 44.18 25.50 -36.41
C LEU A 9 45.25 25.61 -35.30
N PRO A 10 45.46 26.80 -34.72
CA PRO A 10 46.43 27.00 -33.63
C PRO A 10 46.06 26.16 -32.41
N LYS A 11 47.09 25.68 -31.67
CA LYS A 11 46.93 24.73 -30.55
C LYS A 11 45.91 25.19 -29.49
N SER A 12 45.81 26.51 -29.26
CA SER A 12 44.83 27.11 -28.33
C SER A 12 43.38 26.99 -28.80
N ALA A 13 43.11 27.05 -30.11
CA ALA A 13 41.78 26.89 -30.68
C ALA A 13 41.31 25.42 -30.58
N LYS A 14 42.22 24.46 -30.86
CA LYS A 14 41.94 23.03 -30.69
C LYS A 14 41.65 22.66 -29.22
N GLN A 15 42.33 23.29 -28.27
CA GLN A 15 42.09 23.08 -26.83
C GLN A 15 40.70 23.58 -26.42
N LYS A 16 40.31 24.80 -26.82
CA LYS A 16 38.99 25.38 -26.54
C LYS A 16 37.85 24.54 -27.13
N GLU A 17 38.02 24.03 -28.34
CA GLU A 17 37.03 23.17 -28.98
C GLU A 17 36.87 21.82 -28.27
N ARG A 18 37.98 21.23 -27.82
CA ARG A 18 37.98 20.00 -27.02
C ARG A 18 37.29 20.20 -25.67
N ASP A 19 37.50 21.34 -25.02
CA ASP A 19 36.85 21.68 -23.75
C ASP A 19 35.35 21.96 -23.94
N ARG A 20 34.96 22.60 -25.05
CA ARG A 20 33.54 22.78 -25.44
C ARG A 20 32.84 21.43 -25.63
N LEU A 21 33.47 20.49 -26.35
CA LEU A 21 32.94 19.14 -26.57
C LEU A 21 32.84 18.34 -25.25
N ARG A 22 33.80 18.50 -24.33
CA ARG A 22 33.74 17.89 -22.99
C ARG A 22 32.58 18.46 -22.17
N LEU A 23 32.37 19.77 -22.20
CA LEU A 23 31.26 20.42 -21.50
C LEU A 23 29.91 19.97 -22.05
N GLN A 24 29.79 19.89 -23.39
CA GLN A 24 28.57 19.44 -24.07
C GLN A 24 28.24 17.97 -23.73
N LYS A 25 29.25 17.09 -23.69
CA LYS A 25 29.08 15.68 -23.25
C LYS A 25 28.70 15.57 -21.77
N LYS A 26 29.22 16.44 -20.89
CA LYS A 26 28.81 16.50 -19.48
C LYS A 26 27.37 16.97 -19.35
N PHE A 27 26.97 18.00 -20.09
CA PHE A 27 25.60 18.49 -20.13
C PHE A 27 24.64 17.40 -20.64
N GLN A 28 24.92 16.76 -21.77
CA GLN A 28 24.10 15.64 -22.27
C GLN A 28 23.96 14.48 -21.26
N LYS A 29 25.04 14.10 -20.56
CA LYS A 29 24.97 13.09 -19.51
C LYS A 29 24.11 13.53 -18.31
N GLN A 30 24.19 14.79 -17.91
CA GLN A 30 23.43 15.31 -16.78
C GLN A 30 21.92 15.40 -17.06
N PHE A 31 21.53 15.75 -18.30
CA PHE A 31 20.12 15.74 -18.73
C PHE A 31 19.58 14.32 -18.93
N GLY A 32 20.39 13.39 -19.46
CA GLY A 32 20.00 11.98 -19.62
C GLY A 32 19.83 11.22 -18.29
N VAL A 33 20.58 11.58 -17.24
CA VAL A 33 20.45 10.97 -15.91
C VAL A 33 19.20 11.46 -15.18
N ARG A 34 18.79 12.73 -15.34
CA ARG A 34 17.51 13.24 -14.80
C ARG A 34 16.30 12.59 -15.47
N GLN A 35 16.31 12.49 -16.80
CA GLN A 35 15.25 11.83 -17.57
C GLN A 35 15.08 10.34 -17.17
N LYS A 36 16.19 9.62 -16.93
CA LYS A 36 16.13 8.22 -16.46
C LYS A 36 15.52 8.05 -15.06
N TRP A 37 15.61 9.06 -14.19
CA TRP A 37 15.03 9.00 -12.85
C TRP A 37 13.51 9.24 -12.89
N ASP A 38 13.06 10.19 -13.73
CA ASP A 38 11.64 10.46 -13.97
C ASP A 38 10.95 9.32 -14.75
N GLN A 39 11.67 8.59 -15.60
CA GLN A 39 11.09 7.45 -16.32
C GLN A 39 10.98 6.19 -15.43
N LYS A 40 11.79 6.10 -14.37
CA LYS A 40 11.74 4.99 -13.40
C LYS A 40 10.56 5.10 -12.44
N SER A 41 9.99 6.30 -12.25
CA SER A 41 8.75 6.48 -11.49
C SER A 41 7.49 6.11 -12.29
N GLN A 42 7.54 6.15 -13.63
CA GLN A 42 6.45 5.66 -14.50
C GLN A 42 6.52 4.14 -14.77
N ALA A 43 7.72 3.55 -14.78
CA ALA A 43 7.93 2.15 -15.17
C ALA A 43 7.59 1.09 -14.09
N GLN A 44 7.01 1.46 -12.95
CA GLN A 44 6.61 0.52 -11.90
C GLN A 44 5.24 0.85 -11.27
N LEU A 45 4.31 1.40 -12.05
CA LEU A 45 2.91 1.14 -11.73
C LEU A 45 2.67 -0.34 -12.09
N LYS A 46 2.93 -1.24 -11.13
CA LYS A 46 2.43 -2.62 -11.22
C LYS A 46 0.96 -2.54 -11.65
N PRO A 47 0.50 -3.40 -12.58
CA PRO A 47 -0.91 -3.51 -12.88
C PRO A 47 -1.69 -3.55 -11.57
N ARG A 48 -2.62 -2.61 -11.40
CA ARG A 48 -3.51 -2.59 -10.26
C ARG A 48 -4.59 -3.62 -10.54
N ASP A 49 -4.25 -4.87 -10.29
CA ASP A 49 -5.16 -5.98 -10.52
C ASP A 49 -6.38 -5.81 -9.61
N SER A 50 -7.56 -6.05 -10.16
CA SER A 50 -8.80 -6.04 -9.41
C SER A 50 -8.73 -7.11 -8.34
N SER A 51 -9.17 -6.78 -7.12
CA SER A 51 -9.16 -7.76 -6.03
C SER A 51 -10.14 -8.90 -6.32
N VAL A 52 -11.22 -8.63 -7.05
CA VAL A 52 -12.24 -9.61 -7.46
C VAL A 52 -12.58 -9.51 -8.94
N GLU A 53 -12.89 -10.66 -9.54
CA GLU A 53 -13.45 -10.74 -10.89
C GLU A 53 -14.94 -10.39 -10.85
N VAL A 54 -15.32 -9.30 -11.52
CA VAL A 54 -16.72 -8.85 -11.59
C VAL A 54 -17.47 -9.71 -12.58
N ARG A 55 -18.53 -10.39 -12.12
CA ARG A 55 -19.35 -11.26 -12.96
C ARG A 55 -20.61 -10.54 -13.45
N SER A 56 -21.13 -10.96 -14.62
CA SER A 56 -22.31 -10.35 -15.24
C SER A 56 -23.62 -10.58 -14.48
N ASP A 57 -23.66 -11.58 -13.59
CA ASP A 57 -24.82 -11.89 -12.75
C ASP A 57 -24.93 -11.01 -11.50
N TRP A 58 -23.95 -10.13 -11.26
CA TRP A 58 -23.95 -9.26 -10.08
C TRP A 58 -24.88 -8.07 -10.27
N GLU A 59 -25.70 -7.80 -9.24
CA GLU A 59 -26.61 -6.66 -9.21
C GLU A 59 -25.95 -5.49 -8.47
N VAL A 60 -25.82 -4.35 -9.15
CA VAL A 60 -25.31 -3.11 -8.53
C VAL A 60 -26.39 -2.54 -7.61
N LYS A 61 -26.09 -2.43 -6.32
CA LYS A 61 -27.01 -1.88 -5.31
C LYS A 61 -26.82 -0.39 -5.12
N GLU A 62 -25.59 0.06 -4.94
CA GLU A 62 -25.26 1.46 -4.71
C GLU A 62 -23.82 1.75 -5.15
N GLU A 63 -23.58 2.96 -5.64
CA GLU A 63 -22.26 3.50 -5.92
C GLU A 63 -22.00 4.71 -5.01
N MET A 64 -20.82 4.75 -4.39
CA MET A 64 -20.39 5.83 -3.51
C MET A 64 -18.99 6.30 -3.88
N ASP A 65 -18.86 7.60 -4.15
CA ASP A 65 -17.56 8.21 -4.42
C ASP A 65 -16.91 8.73 -3.12
N PHE A 66 -15.59 8.94 -3.17
CA PHE A 66 -14.84 9.43 -2.00
C PHE A 66 -15.32 10.82 -1.52
N PRO A 67 -15.66 11.80 -2.39
CA PRO A 67 -16.25 13.06 -1.96
C PRO A 67 -17.52 12.93 -1.12
N ARG A 68 -18.41 11.99 -1.43
CA ARG A 68 -19.61 11.70 -0.62
C ARG A 68 -19.23 11.14 0.74
N LEU A 69 -18.32 10.16 0.79
CA LEU A 69 -17.87 9.53 2.04
C LEU A 69 -17.14 10.51 2.97
N MET A 70 -16.29 11.40 2.43
CA MET A 70 -15.55 12.39 3.22
C MET A 70 -16.45 13.40 3.95
N LYS A 71 -17.69 13.59 3.49
CA LYS A 71 -18.67 14.49 4.12
C LYS A 71 -19.48 13.81 5.21
N MET A 72 -19.48 12.48 5.29
CA MET A 72 -20.21 11.74 6.32
C MET A 72 -19.58 11.98 7.69
N ARG A 73 -20.43 12.10 8.71
CA ARG A 73 -20.02 12.22 10.11
C ARG A 73 -20.97 11.43 10.98
N TYR A 74 -20.42 10.73 11.97
CA TYR A 74 -21.16 10.04 13.01
C TYR A 74 -20.51 10.41 14.34
N MET A 75 -21.28 11.05 15.23
CA MET A 75 -20.74 11.69 16.45
C MET A 75 -21.09 10.94 17.74
N GLU A 76 -22.10 10.07 17.70
CA GLU A 76 -22.64 9.40 18.88
C GLU A 76 -22.13 7.96 18.96
N VAL A 77 -20.86 7.80 19.31
CA VAL A 77 -20.27 6.49 19.60
C VAL A 77 -20.02 6.40 21.10
N SER A 78 -20.64 5.43 21.78
CA SER A 78 -20.37 5.13 23.18
C SER A 78 -19.07 4.36 23.35
N ASP A 79 -18.46 4.45 24.53
CA ASP A 79 -17.31 3.61 24.88
C ASP A 79 -17.67 2.12 24.80
N PRO A 80 -16.78 1.28 24.26
CA PRO A 80 -17.03 -0.16 24.16
C PRO A 80 -17.00 -0.81 25.54
N THR A 81 -17.64 -1.97 25.66
CA THR A 81 -17.55 -2.83 26.85
C THR A 81 -16.92 -4.16 26.44
N ASP A 82 -15.90 -4.58 27.18
CA ASP A 82 -15.24 -5.87 26.94
C ASP A 82 -16.16 -7.02 27.35
N ILE A 83 -16.39 -7.96 26.42
CA ILE A 83 -17.26 -9.12 26.62
C ILE A 83 -16.43 -10.37 26.93
N GLU A 84 -15.37 -10.60 26.16
CA GLU A 84 -14.50 -11.76 26.29
C GLU A 84 -13.07 -11.37 25.89
N CYS A 85 -12.10 -11.74 26.72
CA CYS A 85 -10.67 -11.54 26.47
C CYS A 85 -9.99 -12.90 26.30
N CYS A 86 -9.35 -13.13 25.16
CA CYS A 86 -8.73 -14.41 24.82
C CYS A 86 -7.23 -14.25 24.50
N GLY A 87 -6.45 -15.31 24.72
CA GLY A 87 -5.05 -15.37 24.33
C GLY A 87 -4.06 -15.05 25.44
N SER A 88 -2.80 -14.85 25.05
CA SER A 88 -1.70 -14.50 25.96
C SER A 88 -0.72 -13.56 25.25
N LEU A 89 -0.10 -12.67 26.02
CA LEU A 89 0.84 -11.66 25.49
C LEU A 89 2.21 -11.86 26.10
N GLU A 90 3.25 -11.75 25.27
CA GLU A 90 4.63 -11.70 25.73
C GLU A 90 4.98 -10.28 26.22
N PHE A 91 5.93 -10.16 27.15
CA PHE A 91 6.44 -8.86 27.57
C PHE A 91 7.29 -8.23 26.47
N TYR A 92 7.08 -6.93 26.24
CA TYR A 92 7.91 -6.13 25.36
C TYR A 92 9.31 -5.90 25.97
N ASP A 93 10.36 -6.15 25.18
CA ASP A 93 11.74 -5.86 25.57
C ASP A 93 12.08 -4.38 25.31
N LYS A 94 12.15 -3.59 26.40
CA LYS A 94 12.46 -2.14 26.34
C LYS A 94 13.87 -1.84 25.83
N ALA A 95 14.76 -2.83 25.67
CA ALA A 95 16.05 -2.60 25.03
C ALA A 95 15.89 -2.17 23.56
N PHE A 96 14.78 -2.54 22.90
CA PHE A 96 14.49 -2.13 21.52
C PHE A 96 14.26 -0.63 21.37
N ASP A 97 13.87 0.09 22.43
CA ASP A 97 13.67 1.54 22.41
C ASP A 97 14.98 2.33 22.21
N ARG A 98 16.14 1.68 22.45
CA ARG A 98 17.47 2.30 22.35
C ARG A 98 18.19 1.99 21.04
N ILE A 99 17.53 1.29 20.11
CA ILE A 99 18.09 1.02 18.78
C ILE A 99 18.17 2.33 18.00
N THR A 100 19.33 2.59 17.41
CA THR A 100 19.56 3.78 16.58
C THR A 100 20.24 3.36 15.29
N THR A 101 20.34 4.27 14.31
CA THR A 101 21.05 3.99 13.06
C THR A 101 22.56 3.77 13.22
N ARG A 102 23.13 4.07 14.40
CA ARG A 102 24.53 3.77 14.74
C ARG A 102 24.70 2.49 15.56
N ASN A 103 23.65 2.05 16.23
CA ASN A 103 23.58 0.83 17.01
C ASN A 103 22.41 -0.01 16.50
N GLU A 104 22.57 -0.49 15.27
CA GLU A 104 21.56 -1.27 14.58
C GLU A 104 21.53 -2.71 15.08
N ARG A 105 20.37 -3.36 14.92
CA ARG A 105 20.19 -4.78 15.24
C ARG A 105 19.64 -5.49 14.01
N PRO A 106 20.27 -6.59 13.54
CA PRO A 106 19.78 -7.31 12.36
C PRO A 106 18.42 -7.95 12.64
N LEU A 107 17.49 -7.81 11.69
CA LEU A 107 16.16 -8.44 11.75
C LEU A 107 16.30 -9.95 11.59
N LYS A 108 15.79 -10.71 12.56
CA LYS A 108 15.79 -12.18 12.51
C LYS A 108 14.51 -12.68 11.87
N SER A 109 14.63 -13.67 10.99
CA SER A 109 13.48 -14.45 10.54
C SER A 109 13.04 -15.38 11.67
N ILE A 110 11.82 -15.18 12.18
CA ILE A 110 11.24 -15.99 13.25
C ILE A 110 10.01 -16.67 12.66
N LYS A 111 9.95 -18.00 12.76
CA LYS A 111 8.78 -18.77 12.35
C LYS A 111 7.79 -18.80 13.51
N ARG A 112 6.68 -18.06 13.36
CA ARG A 112 5.52 -18.13 14.25
C ARG A 112 4.28 -18.47 13.42
N ILE A 113 3.29 -19.05 14.09
CA ILE A 113 1.97 -19.27 13.52
C ILE A 113 1.16 -17.99 13.71
N PHE A 114 0.67 -17.42 12.62
CA PHE A 114 -0.22 -16.27 12.62
C PHE A 114 -1.60 -16.74 12.18
N HIS A 115 -2.62 -16.42 12.97
CA HIS A 115 -4.00 -16.77 12.67
C HIS A 115 -4.68 -15.60 11.98
N THR A 116 -5.10 -15.78 10.74
CA THR A 116 -5.77 -14.77 9.91
C THR A 116 -7.24 -15.13 9.70
N VAL A 117 -7.93 -15.51 10.78
CA VAL A 117 -9.30 -16.04 10.78
C VAL A 117 -10.31 -14.95 10.41
N THR A 118 -11.31 -15.28 9.59
CA THR A 118 -12.43 -14.37 9.26
C THR A 118 -13.55 -14.43 10.30
N THR A 119 -14.47 -13.47 10.30
CA THR A 119 -15.53 -13.31 11.29
C THR A 119 -16.39 -14.56 11.47
N THR A 120 -16.79 -15.24 10.39
CA THR A 120 -17.65 -16.44 10.46
C THR A 120 -16.93 -17.71 10.88
N ASP A 121 -15.60 -17.76 10.72
CA ASP A 121 -14.76 -18.88 11.15
C ASP A 121 -14.35 -18.80 12.62
N ASP A 122 -14.48 -17.62 13.23
CA ASP A 122 -14.19 -17.42 14.64
C ASP A 122 -15.24 -18.13 15.54
N PRO A 123 -14.83 -19.09 16.38
CA PRO A 123 -15.74 -19.83 17.26
C PRO A 123 -16.36 -18.98 18.37
N VAL A 124 -15.65 -17.95 18.85
CA VAL A 124 -16.13 -17.01 19.87
C VAL A 124 -17.21 -16.13 19.27
N ILE A 125 -16.97 -15.56 18.09
CA ILE A 125 -17.99 -14.77 17.38
C ILE A 125 -19.22 -15.62 17.07
N ARG A 126 -19.06 -16.86 16.59
CA ARG A 126 -20.21 -17.78 16.36
C ARG A 126 -21.02 -18.05 17.62
N LYS A 127 -20.37 -18.14 18.78
CA LYS A 127 -21.05 -18.32 20.07
C LYS A 127 -21.80 -17.05 20.47
N LEU A 128 -21.15 -15.89 20.37
CA LEU A 128 -21.74 -14.57 20.67
C LEU A 128 -22.92 -14.26 19.75
N ALA A 129 -22.79 -14.60 18.47
CA ALA A 129 -23.84 -14.43 17.48
C ALA A 129 -25.11 -15.22 17.78
N LYS A 130 -25.13 -16.17 18.71
CA LYS A 130 -26.36 -16.84 19.16
C LYS A 130 -27.09 -16.05 20.26
N THR A 131 -26.37 -15.26 21.05
CA THR A 131 -26.89 -14.63 22.27
C THR A 131 -27.07 -13.12 22.14
N GLN A 132 -26.15 -12.41 21.49
CA GLN A 132 -26.15 -10.95 21.43
C GLN A 132 -25.48 -10.40 20.16
N GLY A 133 -25.77 -9.14 19.85
CA GLY A 133 -25.22 -8.46 18.67
C GLY A 133 -26.01 -8.70 17.38
N ASN A 134 -25.94 -7.71 16.49
CA ASN A 134 -26.54 -7.73 15.16
C ASN A 134 -25.53 -7.48 14.04
N VAL A 135 -24.34 -6.98 14.36
CA VAL A 135 -23.26 -6.73 13.40
C VAL A 135 -21.97 -7.32 13.96
N PHE A 136 -21.28 -8.14 13.17
CA PHE A 136 -20.04 -8.81 13.54
C PHE A 136 -18.98 -8.57 12.48
N ALA A 137 -17.77 -8.24 12.91
CA ALA A 137 -16.61 -7.99 12.05
C ALA A 137 -15.31 -8.16 12.85
N THR A 138 -14.18 -8.25 12.16
CA THR A 138 -12.84 -8.14 12.75
C THR A 138 -12.28 -6.73 12.61
N ASP A 139 -11.24 -6.43 13.38
CA ASP A 139 -10.53 -5.14 13.38
C ASP A 139 -9.97 -4.77 11.99
N ALA A 140 -9.36 -5.73 11.29
CA ALA A 140 -8.80 -5.51 9.95
C ALA A 140 -9.87 -5.07 8.94
N ILE A 141 -11.06 -5.68 9.00
CA ILE A 141 -12.20 -5.37 8.14
C ILE A 141 -12.75 -3.98 8.47
N LEU A 142 -12.97 -3.68 9.76
CA LEU A 142 -13.49 -2.38 10.19
C LEU A 142 -12.51 -1.24 9.90
N ALA A 143 -11.21 -1.45 10.12
CA ALA A 143 -10.18 -0.47 9.79
C ALA A 143 -10.18 -0.13 8.29
N THR A 144 -10.37 -1.13 7.44
CA THR A 144 -10.49 -0.94 5.98
C THR A 144 -11.71 -0.10 5.62
N LEU A 145 -12.88 -0.38 6.23
CA LEU A 145 -14.09 0.43 6.02
C LEU A 145 -13.94 1.87 6.52
N MET A 146 -13.39 2.06 7.72
CA MET A 146 -13.18 3.39 8.31
C MET A 146 -12.17 4.24 7.51
N CYS A 147 -11.16 3.60 6.92
CA CYS A 147 -10.10 4.27 6.17
C CYS A 147 -10.27 4.20 4.63
N CYS A 148 -11.45 3.78 4.14
CA CYS A 148 -11.68 3.50 2.72
C CYS A 148 -11.33 4.67 1.77
N THR A 149 -11.51 5.91 2.21
CA THR A 149 -11.25 7.14 1.42
C THR A 149 -9.77 7.37 1.08
N ARG A 150 -8.86 6.59 1.68
CA ARG A 150 -7.42 6.65 1.40
C ARG A 150 -6.96 5.54 0.45
N SER A 151 -7.85 4.61 0.10
CA SER A 151 -7.46 3.46 -0.71
C SER A 151 -7.18 3.86 -2.16
N VAL A 152 -6.17 3.21 -2.73
CA VAL A 152 -5.80 3.32 -4.15
C VAL A 152 -5.82 1.95 -4.82
N ASN A 153 -5.45 0.90 -4.09
CA ASN A 153 -5.54 -0.47 -4.57
C ASN A 153 -6.96 -1.00 -4.34
N SER A 154 -7.36 -1.96 -5.17
CA SER A 154 -8.65 -2.67 -5.00
C SER A 154 -8.62 -3.50 -3.73
N TRP A 155 -9.76 -3.53 -3.04
CA TRP A 155 -10.06 -4.44 -1.94
C TRP A 155 -11.56 -4.75 -1.99
N ASP A 156 -11.95 -5.84 -1.35
CA ASP A 156 -13.34 -6.25 -1.25
C ASP A 156 -13.60 -6.92 0.11
N ILE A 157 -14.85 -6.82 0.55
CA ILE A 157 -15.35 -7.39 1.79
C ILE A 157 -16.65 -8.12 1.44
N VAL A 158 -16.78 -9.34 1.93
CA VAL A 158 -18.00 -10.15 1.78
C VAL A 158 -18.94 -9.79 2.92
N VAL A 159 -20.17 -9.42 2.59
CA VAL A 159 -21.20 -9.13 3.59
C VAL A 159 -22.28 -10.20 3.54
N GLN A 160 -22.45 -10.94 4.63
CA GLN A 160 -23.49 -11.96 4.76
C GLN A 160 -24.58 -11.47 5.72
N ARG A 161 -25.82 -11.46 5.24
CA ARG A 161 -26.99 -11.15 6.06
C ARG A 161 -27.79 -12.42 6.34
N VAL A 162 -27.91 -12.78 7.61
CA VAL A 162 -28.71 -13.93 8.08
C VAL A 162 -29.76 -13.42 9.06
N GLY A 163 -31.01 -13.29 8.58
CA GLY A 163 -32.09 -12.68 9.35
C GLY A 163 -31.80 -11.21 9.69
N SER A 164 -31.73 -10.90 10.98
CA SER A 164 -31.38 -9.57 11.51
C SER A 164 -29.89 -9.37 11.79
N LYS A 165 -29.04 -10.36 11.47
CA LYS A 165 -27.59 -10.32 11.73
C LYS A 165 -26.79 -10.11 10.45
N ILE A 166 -25.74 -9.31 10.56
CA ILE A 166 -24.82 -8.96 9.48
C ILE A 166 -23.41 -9.40 9.90
N PHE A 167 -22.75 -10.14 9.02
CA PHE A 167 -21.37 -10.58 9.18
C PHE A 167 -20.55 -9.97 8.06
N PHE A 168 -19.45 -9.30 8.42
CA PHE A 168 -18.45 -8.85 7.46
C PHE A 168 -17.28 -9.82 7.47
N ASP A 169 -16.99 -10.43 6.33
CA ASP A 169 -15.92 -11.40 6.13
C ASP A 169 -14.95 -10.92 5.05
N LYS A 170 -13.73 -11.44 5.11
CA LYS A 170 -12.78 -11.37 3.99
C LYS A 170 -12.78 -12.69 3.22
N ARG A 171 -12.30 -12.69 1.98
CA ARG A 171 -12.15 -13.94 1.22
C ARG A 171 -10.89 -14.71 1.65
N ASP A 172 -11.02 -16.01 1.83
CA ASP A 172 -9.94 -16.87 2.33
C ASP A 172 -8.68 -16.88 1.44
N ASN A 173 -8.86 -16.74 0.13
CA ASN A 173 -7.79 -16.78 -0.86
C ASN A 173 -7.45 -15.38 -1.44
N SER A 174 -7.78 -14.31 -0.71
CA SER A 174 -7.44 -12.95 -1.13
C SER A 174 -6.20 -12.42 -0.41
N ASP A 175 -5.46 -11.53 -1.07
CA ASP A 175 -4.35 -10.76 -0.48
C ASP A 175 -4.87 -9.59 0.39
N PHE A 176 -5.90 -9.85 1.22
CA PHE A 176 -6.55 -8.87 2.09
C PHE A 176 -5.67 -8.44 3.27
#